data_AF-A0A433JF92-F1
#
_entry.id   AF-A0A433JF92-F1
#
_cell.length_a   1.000
_cell.length_b   1.000
_cell.length_c   1.000
_cell.angle_alpha   90.00
_cell.angle_beta   90.00
_cell.angle_gamma   90.00
#
_symmetry.space_group_name_H-M   'P 1'
#
loop_
_entity.id
_entity.type
_entity.pdbx_description
1 polymer ?
#
loop_
_entity_poly.entity_id
_entity_poly.type
_entity_poly.pdbx_seq_one_letter_code
_entity_poly.pdbx_strand_id
1 'polypeptide(L)' 'MKAIASWVSPVLAGIMAFVGLLASSRAADSAFAVGGLLVFLGCVAYIFSAIGRHYDRLDAAH' A
#
# COMPACT_ATOMS: atom_id res chain seq x y z
N MET A 1 0.02 -13.19 18.90
CA MET A 1 0.71 -11.91 18.60
C MET A 1 1.22 -11.79 17.15
N LYS A 2 1.70 -12.86 16.50
CA LYS A 2 2.20 -12.84 15.09
C LYS A 2 1.17 -12.41 14.02
N ALA A 3 -0.11 -12.79 14.17
CA ALA A 3 -1.17 -12.43 13.21
C ALA A 3 -1.47 -10.92 13.20
N ILE A 4 -1.51 -10.26 14.37
CA ILE A 4 -1.74 -8.81 14.44
C ILE A 4 -0.61 -8.05 13.76
N ALA A 5 0.65 -8.46 13.96
CA ALA A 5 1.80 -7.86 13.29
C ALA A 5 1.76 -8.02 11.75
N SER A 6 1.17 -9.10 11.21
CA SER A 6 1.05 -9.27 9.75
C SER A 6 -0.04 -8.40 9.14
N TRP A 7 -1.08 -8.05 9.91
CA TRP A 7 -2.17 -7.15 9.48
C TRP A 7 -1.82 -5.67 9.65
N VAL A 8 -0.87 -5.34 10.52
CA VAL A 8 -0.36 -3.97 10.69
C VAL A 8 0.30 -3.45 9.41
N SER A 9 1.03 -4.29 8.67
CA SER A 9 1.71 -3.91 7.43
C SER A 9 0.78 -3.42 6.30
N PRO A 10 -0.31 -4.12 5.93
CA PRO A 10 -1.25 -3.63 4.92
C PRO A 10 -2.09 -2.44 5.42
N VAL A 11 -2.42 -2.36 6.71
CA VAL A 11 -3.14 -1.21 7.27
C VAL A 11 -2.30 0.07 7.20
N LEU A 12 -1.01 -0.01 7.55
CA LEU A 12 -0.06 1.10 7.38
C LEU A 12 0.12 1.48 5.92
N ALA A 13 0.20 0.50 5.00
CA ALA A 13 0.26 0.77 3.57
C ALA A 13 -1.00 1.50 3.06
N GLY A 14 -2.18 1.13 3.56
CA GLY A 14 -3.44 1.82 3.25
C GLY A 14 -3.48 3.26 3.76
N ILE A 15 -3.04 3.50 5.00
CA ILE A 15 -2.93 4.86 5.56
C ILE A 15 -1.94 5.69 4.74
N MET A 16 -0.79 5.12 4.37
CA MET A 16 0.22 5.83 3.59
C MET A 16 -0.24 6.11 2.14
N ALA A 17 -1.03 5.21 1.55
CA ALA A 17 -1.70 5.45 0.28
C ALA A 17 -2.67 6.63 0.35
N PHE A 18 -3.46 6.71 1.44
CA PHE A 18 -4.42 7.77 1.66
C PHE A 18 -3.75 9.13 1.90
N VAL A 19 -2.65 9.15 2.64
CA VAL A 19 -1.82 10.35 2.85
C VAL A 19 -1.17 10.81 1.54
N GLY A 20 -0.70 9.88 0.70
CA GLY A 20 -0.18 10.19 -0.64
C GLY A 20 -1.25 10.81 -1.54
N LEU A 21 -2.47 10.28 -1.52
CA LEU A 21 -3.60 10.83 -2.28
C LEU A 21 -4.02 12.22 -1.75
N LEU A 22 -4.04 12.39 -0.43
CA LEU A 22 -4.37 13.67 0.21
C LEU A 22 -3.32 14.74 -0.11
N ALA A 23 -2.03 14.37 -0.12
CA ALA A 23 -0.94 15.24 -0.55
C ALA A 23 -1.07 15.61 -2.03
N SER A 24 -1.46 14.67 -2.89
CA SER A 24 -1.78 14.92 -4.30
C SER A 24 -2.97 15.88 -4.47
N SER A 25 -4.02 15.75 -3.66
CA SER A 25 -5.20 16.62 -3.71
C SER A 25 -4.93 18.04 -3.20
N ARG A 26 -3.97 18.22 -2.29
CA ARG A 26 -3.54 19.55 -1.80
C ARG A 26 -2.44 20.20 -2.64
N ALA A 27 -1.95 19.52 -3.68
CA ALA A 27 -0.86 19.99 -4.50
C ALA A 27 -1.25 21.21 -5.35
N ALA A 28 -0.60 22.35 -5.12
CA ALA A 28 -0.66 23.51 -6.00
C ALA A 28 0.23 23.35 -7.26
N ASP A 29 1.18 22.41 -7.22
CA ASP A 29 2.17 22.14 -8.27
C ASP A 29 2.04 20.72 -8.83
N SER A 30 2.20 20.57 -10.15
CA SER A 30 2.08 19.31 -10.89
C SER A 30 3.04 18.20 -10.41
N ALA A 31 4.19 18.56 -9.85
CA ALA A 31 5.14 17.61 -9.27
C ALA A 31 4.59 16.89 -8.03
N PHE A 32 3.82 17.58 -7.19
CA PHE A 32 3.18 16.96 -6.00
C PHE A 32 1.95 16.13 -6.39
N ALA A 33 1.25 16.51 -7.46
CA ALA A 33 0.17 15.70 -8.02
C ALA A 33 0.67 14.36 -8.56
N VAL A 34 1.75 14.37 -9.35
CA VAL A 34 2.36 13.14 -9.89
C VAL A 34 3.01 12.33 -8.78
N GLY A 35 3.71 12.97 -7.83
CA GLY A 35 4.36 12.30 -6.71
C GLY A 35 3.37 11.55 -5.81
N GLY A 36 2.25 12.17 -5.44
CA GLY A 36 1.22 11.52 -4.63
C GLY A 36 0.53 10.36 -5.36
N LEU A 37 0.31 10.49 -6.68
CA LEU A 37 -0.21 9.40 -7.52
C LEU A 37 0.74 8.19 -7.59
N LEU A 38 2.05 8.43 -7.74
CA LEU A 38 3.06 7.36 -7.74
C LEU A 38 3.14 6.65 -6.38
N VAL A 39 3.06 7.40 -5.28
CA VAL A 39 3.03 6.82 -3.92
C VAL A 39 1.77 5.98 -3.71
N PHE A 40 0.61 6.46 -4.19
CA PHE A 40 -0.64 5.71 -4.15
C PHE A 40 -0.56 4.40 -4.94
N LEU A 41 -0.12 4.46 -6.20
CA LEU A 41 0.09 3.28 -7.06
C LEU A 41 1.07 2.28 -6.43
N GLY A 42 2.16 2.77 -5.84
CA GLY A 42 3.14 1.95 -5.13
C GLY A 42 2.53 1.22 -3.93
N CYS A 43 1.70 1.91 -3.13
CA CYS A 43 1.01 1.29 -2.00
C CYS A 43 -0.02 0.24 -2.45
N VAL A 44 -0.78 0.51 -3.52
CA VAL A 44 -1.74 -0.45 -4.08
C VAL A 44 -1.00 -1.71 -4.56
N ALA A 45 0.05 -1.56 -5.37
CA ALA A 45 0.84 -2.68 -5.86
C ALA A 45 1.47 -3.49 -4.71
N TYR A 46 1.93 -2.81 -3.65
CA TYR A 46 2.45 -3.46 -2.45
C TYR A 46 1.39 -4.29 -1.72
N ILE A 47 0.17 -3.76 -1.54
CA ILE A 47 -0.94 -4.48 -0.90
C ILE A 47 -1.28 -5.74 -1.70
N PHE A 48 -1.46 -5.62 -3.02
CA PHE A 48 -1.74 -6.77 -3.88
C PHE A 48 -0.60 -7.80 -3.85
N SER A 49 0.66 -7.36 -3.86
CA SER A 49 1.82 -8.26 -3.75
C SER A 49 1.94 -8.92 -2.37
N ALA A 50 1.52 -8.24 -1.31
CA ALA A 50 1.49 -8.81 0.03
C ALA A 50 0.39 -9.89 0.14
N ILE A 51 -0.78 -9.64 -0.46
CA ILE A 51 -1.87 -10.61 -0.54
C ILE A 51 -1.45 -11.82 -1.38
N GLY A 52 -0.92 -11.60 -2.60
CA GLY A 52 -0.46 -12.67 -3.49
C GLY A 52 0.57 -13.58 -2.82
N ARG A 53 1.60 -13.00 -2.17
CA ARG A 53 2.59 -13.78 -1.42
C ARG A 53 2.02 -14.54 -0.23
N HIS A 54 0.91 -14.09 0.35
CA HIS A 54 0.24 -14.82 1.42
C HIS A 54 -0.47 -16.05 0.87
N TYR A 55 -1.16 -15.91 -0.27
CA TYR A 55 -1.81 -17.03 -0.95
C TYR A 55 -0.82 -18.01 -1.57
N ASP A 56 0.26 -17.56 -2.20
CA ASP A 56 1.33 -18.43 -2.72
C ASP A 56 1.93 -19.31 -1.62
N ARG A 57 2.08 -18.78 -0.40
CA ARG A 57 2.57 -19.56 0.75
C ARG A 57 1.55 -20.57 1.27
N LEU A 58 0.25 -20.28 1.13
CA LEU A 58 -0.81 -21.21 1.50
C LEU A 58 -0.94 -22.33 0.47
N ASP A 59 -0.77 -22.02 -0.82
CA ASP A 59 -0.81 -22.99 -1.91
C ASP A 59 0.41 -23.92 -1.89
N ALA A 60 1.62 -23.37 -1.65
CA ALA A 60 2.84 -24.16 -1.50
C ALA A 60 2.90 -25.02 -0.22
N ALA A 61 1.94 -24.87 0.70
CA ALA A 61 1.84 -25.66 1.92
C ALA A 61 0.87 -26.86 1.80
N HIS A 62 0.13 -26.95 0.68
CA HIS A 62 -0.61 -28.15 0.27
C HIS A 62 0.23 -29.03 -0.67
#